data_AF-A0A957T8M0-F1
#
_entry.id   AF-A0A957T8M0-F1
#
_cell.length_a   1.000
_cell.length_b   1.000
_cell.length_c   1.000
_cell.angle_alpha   90.00
_cell.angle_beta   90.00
_cell.angle_gamma   90.00
#
_symmetry.space_group_name_H-M   'P 1'
#
loop_
_entity.id
_entity.type
_entity.pdbx_description
1 polymer ?
#
loop_
_entity_poly.entity_id
_entity_poly.type
_entity_poly.pdbx_seq_one_letter_code
_entity_poly.pdbx_strand_id
1 'polypeptide(L)'
;VRERMADPNLPAGQVVGERKTKSGHFLVYSSFAASALVAPDESLTDFWQRAFVTDVIRRFAAGPSLQDPRQPMTPQERQQVMTIWQSLLAELRTRYLALNNDRLEDVAVEIEEGRGAWGAFRDLTERAFRQAIVDAGLRGAIALSELIGPSNAAAPPLESLPRQRLFLLDNQPVGDEDRGRWRSVLAQEGGAAERAGQLAGGFSDLLLSAFSPRQARERAKDLSTRKARARLYQRRDATERVLVDELMHFAVRMREVFRNQLNNAAQGLVRANNEAAQMAERIDPRIPDGSLTTSTYYELETGAVGRDYLQHFYRRAAQAVYPADWQLLTGRLLDGLFVQGTPLSGDQILDILTTTLREETGLIARVRKMVDIRHVIGVQHSDELDASRPLPHNRIHQWLDRLNPYIRWDSDRFSFHDADLEHIRLAATPGSREDDPNLATAMIGQEDIKWVPTGDPSRMDAVWIVHGLPVTLLERLDEFRAQYENVHDFPVAEEFHLNPNWVNLPEITPEMPPSHVTNTRITGTNYQNWSSPDRR
;
A
#
# COMPACT_ATOMS: atom_id res chain seq x y z
N VAL A 1 -0.64 55.87 27.37
CA VAL A 1 0.63 56.48 27.86
C VAL A 1 1.14 57.51 26.85
N ARG A 2 0.87 58.80 27.10
CA ARG A 2 1.77 59.96 27.03
C ARG A 2 0.91 61.22 27.13
N GLU A 3 1.00 61.85 28.30
CA GLU A 3 0.49 63.18 28.62
C GLU A 3 1.17 64.25 27.76
N ARG A 4 0.41 65.30 27.43
CA ARG A 4 0.92 66.68 27.44
C ARG A 4 -0.08 67.55 28.19
N MET A 5 0.33 67.99 29.38
CA MET A 5 -0.09 69.24 30.03
C MET A 5 0.35 70.43 29.13
N ALA A 6 -0.20 71.62 29.12
CA ALA A 6 -1.08 72.37 30.03
C ALA A 6 -1.73 73.54 29.25
N ASP A 7 -2.81 74.13 29.78
CA ASP A 7 -2.76 75.56 30.17
C ASP A 7 -3.87 75.88 31.21
N PRO A 8 -3.59 76.56 32.36
CA PRO A 8 -4.53 76.69 33.48
C PRO A 8 -5.26 78.04 33.57
N ASN A 9 -5.26 78.89 32.54
CA ASN A 9 -5.65 80.30 32.64
C ASN A 9 -6.89 80.73 31.82
N LEU A 10 -7.93 79.90 31.68
CA LEU A 10 -9.19 80.34 31.04
C LEU A 10 -10.41 80.12 31.96
N PRO A 11 -11.18 81.18 32.28
CA PRO A 11 -12.39 81.08 33.08
C PRO A 11 -13.54 80.41 32.33
N ALA A 12 -14.39 79.71 33.09
CA ALA A 12 -15.54 78.98 32.62
C ALA A 12 -16.59 79.89 31.96
N GLY A 13 -17.06 79.46 30.78
CA GLY A 13 -18.37 79.83 30.22
C GLY A 13 -18.39 80.98 29.22
N GLN A 14 -18.33 80.67 27.92
CA GLN A 14 -19.34 81.14 26.96
C GLN A 14 -19.29 80.31 25.67
N VAL A 15 -20.42 79.72 25.31
CA VAL A 15 -20.64 78.96 24.08
C VAL A 15 -20.70 79.95 22.91
N VAL A 16 -19.67 79.98 22.06
CA VAL A 16 -19.75 80.61 20.75
C VAL A 16 -19.01 79.73 19.74
N GLY A 17 -19.79 79.11 18.87
CA GLY A 17 -19.28 78.30 17.78
C GLY A 17 -20.16 77.10 17.53
N GLU A 18 -21.31 77.30 16.87
CA GLU A 18 -21.88 76.27 16.03
C GLU A 18 -20.82 75.83 15.02
N ARG A 19 -20.06 74.78 15.37
CA ARG A 19 -19.30 74.02 14.39
C ARG A 19 -20.23 72.95 13.86
N LYS A 20 -20.62 73.17 12.59
CA LYS A 20 -21.12 72.17 11.64
C LYS A 20 -20.72 70.76 12.09
N THR A 21 -21.71 69.92 12.33
CA THR A 21 -21.55 68.46 12.38
C THR A 21 -20.88 68.03 11.07
N LYS A 22 -19.55 67.91 11.07
CA LYS A 22 -18.88 67.06 10.11
C LYS A 22 -19.36 65.65 10.46
N SER A 23 -20.33 65.15 9.69
CA SER A 23 -20.61 63.73 9.61
C SER A 23 -19.30 63.06 9.20
N GLY A 24 -18.56 62.56 10.19
CA GLY A 24 -17.48 61.62 9.93
C GLY A 24 -18.13 60.40 9.33
N HIS A 25 -17.88 60.15 8.05
CA HIS A 25 -18.21 58.89 7.41
C HIS A 25 -17.42 57.80 8.14
N PHE A 26 -18.10 56.88 8.82
CA PHE A 26 -17.47 55.71 9.39
C PHE A 26 -17.36 54.64 8.31
N LEU A 27 -16.17 54.08 8.18
CA LEU A 27 -15.92 52.88 7.38
C LEU A 27 -16.76 51.73 7.92
N VAL A 28 -17.49 51.08 7.03
CA VAL A 28 -18.17 49.81 7.26
C VAL A 28 -17.09 48.77 7.59
N TYR A 29 -17.01 48.34 8.85
CA TYR A 29 -16.23 47.17 9.20
C TYR A 29 -17.05 45.93 8.83
N SER A 30 -16.79 45.36 7.66
CA SER A 30 -17.12 43.97 7.42
C SER A 30 -15.96 43.13 7.96
N SER A 31 -16.11 42.55 9.15
CA SER A 31 -15.14 41.54 9.60
C SER A 31 -15.54 40.19 9.01
N PHE A 32 -14.57 39.56 8.36
CA PHE A 32 -14.70 38.23 7.78
C PHE A 32 -13.73 37.31 8.52
N ALA A 33 -14.24 36.20 9.05
CA ALA A 33 -13.42 35.09 9.51
C ALA A 33 -13.76 33.88 8.66
N ALA A 34 -12.74 33.16 8.20
CA ALA A 34 -12.94 31.95 7.44
C ALA A 34 -11.98 30.85 7.88
N SER A 35 -12.49 29.64 7.92
CA SER A 35 -11.74 28.45 8.29
C SER A 35 -12.13 27.30 7.39
N ALA A 36 -11.12 26.55 6.95
CA ALA A 36 -11.29 25.34 6.17
C ALA A 36 -10.86 24.13 6.99
N LEU A 37 -11.67 23.08 6.91
CA LEU A 37 -11.33 21.75 7.38
C LEU A 37 -11.10 20.86 6.14
N VAL A 38 -9.86 20.43 5.96
CA VAL A 38 -9.44 19.68 4.77
C VAL A 38 -9.14 18.24 5.18
N ALA A 39 -9.66 17.27 4.42
CA ALA A 39 -9.22 15.89 4.54
C ALA A 39 -7.79 15.77 4.00
N PRO A 40 -6.82 15.27 4.79
CA PRO A 40 -5.48 15.10 4.28
C PRO A 40 -5.44 13.91 3.34
N ASP A 41 -5.39 14.15 2.03
CA ASP A 41 -5.28 13.06 1.04
C ASP A 41 -3.82 12.61 0.88
N GLU A 42 -2.89 13.56 0.70
CA GLU A 42 -1.49 13.26 0.37
C GLU A 42 -0.69 12.71 1.57
N SER A 43 -0.75 13.36 2.72
CA SER A 43 0.01 12.95 3.92
C SER A 43 -0.48 11.62 4.50
N LEU A 44 -1.79 11.37 4.47
CA LEU A 44 -2.37 10.06 4.81
C LEU A 44 -1.95 9.00 3.82
N THR A 45 -2.02 9.28 2.52
CA THR A 45 -1.58 8.33 1.49
C THR A 45 -0.11 7.97 1.66
N ASP A 46 0.76 8.94 1.93
CA ASP A 46 2.19 8.71 2.19
C ASP A 46 2.43 7.87 3.45
N PHE A 47 1.72 8.18 4.54
CA PHE A 47 1.76 7.34 5.75
C PHE A 47 1.31 5.91 5.45
N TRP A 48 0.19 5.74 4.74
CA TRP A 48 -0.33 4.43 4.37
C TRP A 48 0.66 3.67 3.50
N GLN A 49 1.30 4.31 2.52
CA GLN A 49 2.31 3.66 1.68
C GLN A 49 3.44 3.09 2.54
N ARG A 50 3.98 3.87 3.48
CA ARG A 50 5.06 3.41 4.38
C ARG A 50 4.59 2.31 5.32
N ALA A 51 3.41 2.45 5.91
CA ALA A 51 2.82 1.43 6.77
C ALA A 51 2.53 0.14 6.00
N PHE A 52 2.00 0.23 4.79
CA PHE A 52 1.67 -0.93 3.96
C PHE A 52 2.92 -1.70 3.52
N VAL A 53 4.01 -1.00 3.21
CA VAL A 53 5.32 -1.63 2.96
C VAL A 53 5.76 -2.49 4.16
N THR A 54 5.53 -2.05 5.41
CA THR A 54 5.86 -2.87 6.59
C THR A 54 5.08 -4.19 6.59
N ASP A 55 3.80 -4.18 6.24
CA ASP A 55 2.97 -5.38 6.18
C ASP A 55 3.36 -6.30 5.02
N VAL A 56 3.80 -5.74 3.88
CA VAL A 56 4.37 -6.53 2.78
C VAL A 56 5.66 -7.23 3.21
N ILE A 57 6.56 -6.55 3.91
CA ILE A 57 7.80 -7.16 4.42
C ILE A 57 7.48 -8.26 5.44
N ARG A 58 6.52 -8.01 6.36
CA ARG A 58 6.06 -9.03 7.31
C ARG A 58 5.49 -10.24 6.58
N ARG A 59 4.61 -10.02 5.60
CA ARG A 59 4.01 -11.10 4.81
C ARG A 59 5.03 -11.88 4.00
N PHE A 60 6.03 -11.21 3.44
CA PHE A 60 7.14 -11.88 2.74
C PHE A 60 7.93 -12.79 3.69
N ALA A 61 8.23 -12.34 4.91
CA ALA A 61 8.97 -13.12 5.89
C ALA A 61 8.15 -14.25 6.53
N ALA A 62 6.92 -13.96 6.94
CA ALA A 62 6.07 -14.79 7.79
C ALA A 62 4.89 -15.47 7.07
N GLY A 63 4.63 -15.13 5.81
CA GLY A 63 3.44 -15.55 5.10
C GLY A 63 2.17 -14.82 5.56
N PRO A 64 0.99 -15.26 5.09
CA PRO A 64 -0.30 -14.61 5.35
C PRO A 64 -0.72 -14.61 6.83
N SER A 65 -0.18 -15.52 7.64
CA SER A 65 -0.50 -15.61 9.06
C SER A 65 0.18 -14.53 9.90
N LEU A 66 1.18 -13.82 9.34
CA LEU A 66 1.96 -12.75 9.99
C LEU A 66 2.59 -13.13 11.35
N GLN A 67 2.67 -14.44 11.66
CA GLN A 67 3.31 -14.94 12.87
C GLN A 67 4.82 -14.76 12.81
N ASP A 68 5.48 -14.57 13.95
CA ASP A 68 6.94 -14.41 14.01
C ASP A 68 7.64 -15.52 13.19
N PRO A 69 8.43 -15.16 12.15
CA PRO A 69 9.06 -16.13 11.27
C PRO A 69 10.10 -17.01 11.97
N ARG A 70 10.50 -16.68 13.21
CA ARG A 70 11.40 -17.49 14.04
C ARG A 70 10.67 -18.53 14.90
N GLN A 71 9.36 -18.40 15.04
CA GLN A 71 8.55 -19.38 15.77
C GLN A 71 8.30 -20.63 14.92
N PRO A 72 8.08 -21.80 15.55
CA PRO A 72 7.79 -23.02 14.82
C PRO A 72 6.49 -22.86 14.01
N MET A 73 6.52 -23.35 12.76
CA MET A 73 5.34 -23.33 11.89
C MET A 73 4.12 -23.99 12.54
N THR A 74 2.96 -23.39 12.30
CA THR A 74 1.66 -23.95 12.72
C THR A 74 1.37 -25.27 12.00
N PRO A 75 0.49 -26.12 12.56
CA PRO A 75 0.07 -27.36 11.89
C PRO A 75 -0.52 -27.11 10.48
N GLN A 76 -1.26 -26.02 10.30
CA GLN A 76 -1.86 -25.66 9.02
C GLN A 76 -0.79 -25.29 7.98
N GLU A 77 0.20 -24.48 8.35
CA GLU A 77 1.31 -24.12 7.46
C GLU A 77 2.15 -25.34 7.08
N ARG A 78 2.37 -26.26 8.03
CA ARG A 78 3.06 -27.53 7.73
C ARG A 78 2.29 -28.34 6.71
N GLN A 79 0.97 -28.43 6.85
CA GLN A 79 0.13 -29.13 5.90
C GLN A 79 0.18 -28.50 4.49
N GLN A 80 0.22 -27.17 4.41
CA GLN A 80 0.38 -26.44 3.14
C GLN A 80 1.72 -26.77 2.48
N VAL A 81 2.83 -26.67 3.23
CA VAL A 81 4.17 -27.03 2.73
C VAL A 81 4.24 -28.49 2.29
N MET A 82 3.62 -29.41 3.05
CA MET A 82 3.55 -30.82 2.64
C MET A 82 2.73 -31.02 1.37
N THR A 83 1.66 -30.26 1.17
CA THR A 83 0.87 -30.31 -0.07
C THR A 83 1.70 -29.85 -1.27
N ILE A 84 2.45 -28.75 -1.11
CA ILE A 84 3.39 -28.24 -2.13
C ILE A 84 4.48 -29.27 -2.42
N TRP A 85 5.04 -29.89 -1.38
CA TRP A 85 6.05 -30.94 -1.50
C TRP A 85 5.54 -32.15 -2.30
N GLN A 86 4.34 -32.65 -1.98
CA GLN A 86 3.76 -33.79 -2.69
C GLN A 86 3.47 -33.46 -4.17
N SER A 87 3.01 -32.24 -4.45
CA SER A 87 2.82 -31.77 -5.83
C SER A 87 4.16 -31.71 -6.58
N LEU A 88 5.18 -31.12 -5.97
CA LEU A 88 6.53 -31.03 -6.54
C LEU A 88 7.09 -32.44 -6.82
N LEU A 89 6.99 -33.36 -5.86
CA LEU A 89 7.47 -34.73 -6.03
C LEU A 89 6.80 -35.45 -7.19
N ALA A 90 5.48 -35.29 -7.34
CA ALA A 90 4.72 -35.87 -8.45
C ALA A 90 5.16 -35.30 -9.80
N GLU A 91 5.39 -33.99 -9.88
CA GLU A 91 5.88 -33.33 -11.10
C GLU A 91 7.32 -33.75 -11.44
N LEU A 92 8.22 -33.79 -10.44
CA LEU A 92 9.60 -34.27 -10.60
C LEU A 92 9.63 -35.72 -11.08
N ARG A 93 8.81 -36.60 -10.52
CA ARG A 93 8.67 -38.00 -10.96
C ARG A 93 8.20 -38.09 -12.39
N THR A 94 7.14 -37.36 -12.74
CA THR A 94 6.61 -37.34 -14.10
C THR A 94 7.66 -36.87 -15.10
N ARG A 95 8.40 -35.81 -14.75
CA ARG A 95 9.47 -35.26 -15.60
C ARG A 95 10.65 -36.23 -15.75
N TYR A 96 11.05 -36.87 -14.66
CA TYR A 96 12.11 -37.87 -14.67
C TYR A 96 11.74 -39.10 -15.51
N LEU A 97 10.49 -39.58 -15.42
CA LEU A 97 10.02 -40.70 -16.22
C LEU A 97 10.01 -40.40 -17.72
N ALA A 98 9.74 -39.14 -18.09
CA ALA A 98 9.72 -38.64 -19.46
C ALA A 98 11.12 -38.47 -20.10
N LEU A 99 12.22 -38.70 -19.35
CA LEU A 99 13.56 -38.66 -19.92
C LEU A 99 13.76 -39.74 -21.00
N ASN A 100 14.44 -39.36 -22.09
CA ASN A 100 14.74 -40.28 -23.17
C ASN A 100 15.78 -41.33 -22.73
N ASN A 101 15.42 -42.61 -22.81
CA ASN A 101 16.25 -43.74 -22.41
C ASN A 101 17.58 -43.82 -23.16
N ASP A 102 17.63 -43.34 -24.40
CA ASP A 102 18.83 -43.41 -25.23
C ASP A 102 19.87 -42.34 -24.88
N ARG A 103 19.45 -41.28 -24.18
CA ARG A 103 20.28 -40.12 -23.84
C ARG A 103 20.55 -39.97 -22.33
N LEU A 104 20.33 -41.01 -21.53
CA LEU A 104 20.43 -40.93 -20.07
C LEU A 104 21.83 -40.53 -19.56
N GLU A 105 22.89 -40.96 -20.27
CA GLU A 105 24.27 -40.59 -19.94
C GLU A 105 24.53 -39.11 -20.27
N ASP A 106 24.13 -38.64 -21.46
CA ASP A 106 24.20 -37.21 -21.82
C ASP A 106 23.41 -36.33 -20.86
N VAL A 107 22.20 -36.77 -20.48
CA VAL A 107 21.32 -36.04 -19.56
C VAL A 107 21.93 -35.97 -18.17
N ALA A 108 22.61 -37.03 -17.69
CA ALA A 108 23.32 -36.98 -16.41
C ALA A 108 24.42 -35.91 -16.45
N VAL A 109 25.21 -35.85 -17.53
CA VAL A 109 26.25 -34.81 -17.71
C VAL A 109 25.64 -33.42 -17.83
N GLU A 110 24.55 -33.27 -18.58
CA GLU A 110 23.82 -31.99 -18.67
C GLU A 110 23.35 -31.51 -17.29
N ILE A 111 22.90 -32.44 -16.44
CA ILE A 111 22.47 -32.14 -15.07
C ILE A 111 23.65 -31.71 -14.18
N GLU A 112 24.77 -32.45 -14.18
CA GLU A 112 25.98 -32.10 -13.44
C GLU A 112 26.56 -30.74 -13.86
N GLU A 113 26.51 -30.43 -15.16
CA GLU A 113 26.97 -29.16 -15.70
C GLU A 113 25.96 -28.01 -15.54
N GLY A 114 24.77 -28.28 -14.99
CA GLY A 114 23.74 -27.28 -14.76
C GLY A 114 23.11 -26.72 -16.04
N ARG A 115 23.08 -27.50 -17.13
CA ARG A 115 22.60 -27.09 -18.46
C ARG A 115 21.51 -28.04 -19.00
N GLY A 116 20.94 -27.70 -20.15
CA GLY A 116 20.02 -28.57 -20.87
C GLY A 116 18.83 -29.03 -20.01
N ALA A 117 18.74 -30.35 -19.78
CA ALA A 117 17.66 -30.95 -18.98
C ALA A 117 17.54 -30.41 -17.54
N TRP A 118 18.62 -29.91 -16.94
CA TRP A 118 18.62 -29.34 -15.59
C TRP A 118 17.61 -28.22 -15.40
N GLY A 119 17.51 -27.31 -16.37
CA GLY A 119 16.66 -26.12 -16.27
C GLY A 119 15.20 -26.48 -15.96
N ALA A 120 14.67 -27.53 -16.59
CA ALA A 120 13.31 -27.96 -16.34
C ALA A 120 13.07 -28.45 -14.90
N PHE A 121 14.03 -29.13 -14.28
CA PHE A 121 13.94 -29.57 -12.88
C PHE A 121 14.14 -28.42 -11.90
N ARG A 122 15.08 -27.51 -12.22
CA ARG A 122 15.28 -26.28 -11.47
C ARG A 122 14.01 -25.41 -11.46
N ASP A 123 13.38 -25.19 -12.61
CA ASP A 123 12.20 -24.34 -12.75
C ASP A 123 10.99 -24.90 -11.97
N LEU A 124 10.83 -26.22 -11.96
CA LEU A 124 9.81 -26.89 -11.12
C LEU A 124 10.04 -26.61 -9.64
N THR A 125 11.29 -26.75 -9.20
CA THR A 125 11.68 -26.54 -7.81
C THR A 125 11.56 -25.07 -7.40
N GLU A 126 11.96 -24.15 -8.27
CA GLU A 126 11.81 -22.71 -8.06
C GLU A 126 10.34 -22.30 -7.95
N ARG A 127 9.46 -22.82 -8.83
CA ARG A 127 8.02 -22.57 -8.72
C ARG A 127 7.44 -23.06 -7.39
N ALA A 128 7.88 -24.24 -6.92
CA ALA A 128 7.46 -24.75 -5.62
C ALA A 128 7.95 -23.87 -4.45
N PHE A 129 9.20 -23.36 -4.51
CA PHE A 129 9.68 -22.40 -3.52
C PHE A 129 8.89 -21.09 -3.55
N ARG A 130 8.62 -20.53 -4.74
CA ARG A 130 7.79 -19.32 -4.88
C ARG A 130 6.42 -19.51 -4.24
N GLN A 131 5.76 -20.63 -4.51
CA GLN A 131 4.47 -20.97 -3.88
C GLN A 131 4.58 -21.08 -2.35
N ALA A 132 5.63 -21.75 -1.85
CA ALA A 132 5.86 -21.89 -0.42
C ALA A 132 6.07 -20.54 0.29
N ILE A 133 6.73 -19.57 -0.37
CA ILE A 133 6.91 -18.22 0.18
C ILE A 133 5.57 -17.47 0.21
N VAL A 134 4.74 -17.60 -0.82
CA VAL A 134 3.42 -16.96 -0.86
C VAL A 134 2.48 -17.51 0.22
N ASP A 135 2.49 -18.82 0.44
CA ASP A 135 1.55 -19.50 1.33
C ASP A 135 2.00 -19.52 2.80
N ALA A 136 3.31 -19.62 3.05
CA ALA A 136 3.87 -19.80 4.40
C ALA A 136 5.12 -18.94 4.68
N GLY A 137 5.46 -17.99 3.80
CA GLY A 137 6.62 -17.10 3.96
C GLY A 137 7.97 -17.79 3.74
N LEU A 138 9.05 -17.07 4.02
CA LEU A 138 10.42 -17.59 3.94
C LEU A 138 10.63 -18.85 4.79
N ARG A 139 9.91 -18.99 5.92
CA ARG A 139 9.96 -20.21 6.74
C ARG A 139 9.41 -21.44 6.02
N GLY A 140 8.34 -21.28 5.23
CA GLY A 140 7.78 -22.36 4.42
C GLY A 140 8.76 -22.84 3.35
N ALA A 141 9.47 -21.91 2.72
CA ALA A 141 10.53 -22.24 1.76
C ALA A 141 11.73 -22.95 2.42
N ILE A 142 12.11 -22.54 3.63
CA ILE A 142 13.14 -23.24 4.43
C ILE A 142 12.68 -24.67 4.75
N ALA A 143 11.43 -24.87 5.18
CA ALA A 143 10.90 -26.20 5.45
C ALA A 143 10.86 -27.06 4.17
N LEU A 144 10.43 -26.51 3.03
CA LEU A 144 10.47 -27.20 1.74
C LEU A 144 11.90 -27.57 1.33
N SER A 145 12.86 -26.68 1.58
CA SER A 145 14.27 -26.94 1.29
C SER A 145 14.83 -28.10 2.12
N GLU A 146 14.34 -28.32 3.35
CA GLU A 146 14.72 -29.46 4.19
C GLU A 146 14.14 -30.79 3.71
N LEU A 147 12.99 -30.76 3.03
CA LEU A 147 12.40 -31.95 2.39
C LEU A 147 13.16 -32.33 1.12
N ILE A 148 13.64 -31.35 0.34
CA ILE A 148 14.44 -31.60 -0.86
C ILE A 148 15.88 -31.98 -0.50
N GLY A 149 16.53 -31.15 0.33
CA GLY A 149 17.92 -31.27 0.76
C GLY A 149 18.04 -31.26 2.29
N PRO A 150 17.93 -32.42 2.95
CA PRO A 150 17.94 -32.49 4.41
C PRO A 150 19.28 -32.04 4.99
N SER A 151 19.23 -31.29 6.10
CA SER A 151 20.42 -30.78 6.82
C SER A 151 21.41 -31.87 7.22
N ASN A 152 20.89 -33.06 7.51
CA ASN A 152 21.67 -34.23 7.85
C ASN A 152 21.43 -35.31 6.80
N ALA A 153 22.32 -35.38 5.81
CA ALA A 153 22.27 -36.39 4.76
C ALA A 153 22.43 -37.83 5.28
N ALA A 154 22.98 -38.02 6.49
CA ALA A 154 23.15 -39.34 7.09
C ALA A 154 21.85 -39.88 7.73
N ALA A 155 20.93 -38.99 8.13
CA ALA A 155 19.64 -39.36 8.71
C ALA A 155 18.50 -38.51 8.12
N PRO A 156 18.24 -38.65 6.81
CA PRO A 156 17.24 -37.82 6.14
C PRO A 156 15.83 -38.19 6.63
N PRO A 157 14.88 -37.24 6.73
CA PRO A 157 13.49 -37.52 7.08
C PRO A 157 12.86 -38.55 6.14
N LEU A 158 11.90 -39.36 6.61
CA LEU A 158 11.16 -40.34 5.79
C LEU A 158 10.50 -39.69 4.58
N GLU A 159 10.07 -38.44 4.72
CA GLU A 159 9.36 -37.68 3.70
C GLU A 159 10.30 -36.99 2.70
N SER A 160 11.62 -37.03 2.92
CA SER A 160 12.58 -36.31 2.08
C SER A 160 12.85 -36.97 0.72
N LEU A 161 13.28 -36.17 -0.25
CA LEU A 161 13.62 -36.61 -1.62
C LEU A 161 14.57 -37.82 -1.65
N PRO A 162 15.68 -37.86 -0.85
CA PRO A 162 16.61 -38.98 -0.89
C PRO A 162 15.98 -40.32 -0.50
N ARG A 163 14.92 -40.30 0.31
CA ARG A 163 14.19 -41.51 0.74
C ARG A 163 13.02 -41.86 -0.17
N GLN A 164 12.29 -40.86 -0.67
CA GLN A 164 11.10 -41.11 -1.48
C GLN A 164 11.40 -41.53 -2.91
N ARG A 165 12.59 -41.19 -3.45
CA ARG A 165 13.09 -41.54 -4.79
C ARG A 165 12.15 -41.12 -5.95
N LEU A 166 12.75 -40.86 -7.11
CA LEU A 166 12.05 -40.55 -8.35
C LEU A 166 11.90 -41.79 -9.25
N PHE A 167 12.87 -42.72 -9.20
CA PHE A 167 12.80 -43.97 -9.93
C PHE A 167 12.14 -45.06 -9.08
N LEU A 168 11.04 -45.60 -9.61
CA LEU A 168 10.26 -46.66 -8.98
C LEU A 168 10.20 -47.88 -9.90
N LEU A 169 10.33 -49.08 -9.32
CA LEU A 169 10.08 -50.37 -9.98
C LEU A 169 8.86 -50.99 -9.31
N ASP A 170 7.83 -51.32 -10.08
CA ASP A 170 6.59 -51.91 -9.55
C ASP A 170 6.00 -51.07 -8.40
N ASN A 171 6.08 -49.73 -8.51
CA ASN A 171 5.70 -48.74 -7.49
C ASN A 171 6.48 -48.81 -6.16
N GLN A 172 7.61 -49.50 -6.12
CA GLN A 172 8.54 -49.54 -5.00
C GLN A 172 9.82 -48.75 -5.31
N PRO A 173 10.40 -48.03 -4.33
CA PRO A 173 11.67 -47.34 -4.52
C PRO A 173 12.81 -48.36 -4.72
N VAL A 174 13.72 -48.04 -5.65
CA VAL A 174 14.86 -48.92 -5.96
C VAL A 174 15.79 -49.07 -4.76
N GLY A 175 15.95 -50.29 -4.29
CA GLY A 175 16.83 -50.64 -3.17
C GLY A 175 18.20 -51.17 -3.58
N ASP A 176 19.06 -51.42 -2.58
CA ASP A 176 20.37 -52.05 -2.82
C ASP A 176 20.26 -53.50 -3.28
N GLU A 177 19.17 -54.19 -2.94
CA GLU A 177 18.88 -55.54 -3.43
C GLU A 177 18.67 -55.57 -4.94
N ASP A 178 17.92 -54.61 -5.50
CA ASP A 178 17.68 -54.50 -6.94
C ASP A 178 18.98 -54.21 -7.69
N ARG A 179 19.81 -53.31 -7.14
CA ARG A 179 21.15 -53.03 -7.67
C ARG A 179 22.04 -54.27 -7.64
N GLY A 180 21.99 -55.06 -6.56
CA GLY A 180 22.68 -56.34 -6.44
C GLY A 180 22.23 -57.34 -7.51
N ARG A 181 20.91 -57.43 -7.75
CA ARG A 181 20.32 -58.27 -8.81
C ARG A 181 20.76 -57.84 -10.20
N TRP A 182 20.81 -56.54 -10.49
CA TRP A 182 21.28 -56.07 -11.80
C TRP A 182 22.76 -56.33 -12.01
N ARG A 183 23.59 -56.05 -10.99
CA ARG A 183 25.02 -56.36 -11.03
C ARG A 183 25.28 -57.84 -11.25
N SER A 184 24.52 -58.73 -10.61
CA SER A 184 24.70 -60.18 -10.80
C SER A 184 24.29 -60.63 -12.21
N VAL A 185 23.21 -60.10 -12.77
CA VAL A 185 22.76 -60.36 -14.16
C VAL A 185 23.79 -59.86 -15.19
N LEU A 186 24.44 -58.73 -14.92
CA LEU A 186 25.47 -58.16 -15.79
C LEU A 186 26.82 -58.87 -15.64
N ALA A 187 27.22 -59.24 -14.41
CA ALA A 187 28.47 -59.95 -14.13
C ALA A 187 28.51 -61.37 -14.73
N GLN A 188 27.37 -61.94 -15.09
CA GLN A 188 27.30 -63.16 -15.91
C GLN A 188 27.99 -63.03 -17.28
N GLU A 189 28.37 -61.82 -17.75
CA GLU A 189 29.25 -61.63 -18.91
C GLU A 189 30.71 -62.03 -18.66
N GLY A 190 31.26 -61.83 -17.46
CA GLY A 190 32.67 -62.14 -17.18
C GLY A 190 32.90 -63.62 -16.88
N GLY A 191 31.98 -64.24 -16.15
CA GLY A 191 32.11 -65.64 -15.72
C GLY A 191 31.61 -66.67 -16.72
N ALA A 192 30.81 -66.31 -17.73
CA ALA A 192 30.32 -67.27 -18.72
C ALA A 192 31.37 -67.59 -19.80
N ALA A 193 32.26 -66.66 -20.14
CA ALA A 193 33.39 -66.93 -21.03
C ALA A 193 34.48 -67.75 -20.30
N GLU A 194 34.76 -67.45 -19.03
CA GLU A 194 35.68 -68.25 -18.20
C GLU A 194 35.08 -69.61 -17.81
N ARG A 195 33.78 -69.70 -17.49
CA ARG A 195 33.10 -70.98 -17.29
C ARG A 195 32.85 -71.73 -18.57
N ALA A 196 32.72 -71.11 -19.75
CA ALA A 196 32.72 -71.85 -21.01
C ALA A 196 34.11 -72.44 -21.31
N GLY A 197 35.19 -71.74 -20.92
CA GLY A 197 36.56 -72.27 -20.94
C GLY A 197 36.78 -73.42 -19.95
N GLN A 198 36.14 -73.39 -18.77
CA GLN A 198 36.27 -74.43 -17.75
C GLN A 198 35.21 -75.56 -17.84
N LEU A 199 34.06 -75.32 -18.46
CA LEU A 199 32.99 -76.30 -18.73
C LEU A 199 33.08 -76.92 -20.12
N ALA A 200 34.08 -76.54 -20.94
CA ALA A 200 34.50 -77.32 -22.11
C ALA A 200 34.95 -78.75 -21.75
N GLY A 201 35.07 -79.10 -20.47
CA GLY A 201 35.20 -80.49 -19.97
C GLY A 201 33.87 -81.23 -19.73
N GLY A 202 32.70 -80.60 -19.92
CA GLY A 202 31.39 -81.18 -19.62
C GLY A 202 30.58 -81.56 -20.86
N PHE A 203 30.71 -82.82 -21.29
CA PHE A 203 29.99 -83.43 -22.43
C PHE A 203 28.44 -83.34 -22.35
N SER A 204 27.89 -82.96 -21.19
CA SER A 204 26.45 -82.86 -20.90
C SER A 204 25.76 -81.63 -21.54
N ASP A 205 26.41 -80.46 -21.56
CA ASP A 205 25.80 -79.21 -22.09
C ASP A 205 25.85 -79.13 -23.63
N LEU A 206 26.83 -79.82 -24.25
CA LEU A 206 26.88 -80.02 -25.71
C LEU A 206 25.78 -80.97 -26.19
N LEU A 207 25.39 -81.96 -25.38
CA LEU A 207 24.27 -82.83 -25.72
C LEU A 207 22.92 -82.12 -25.54
N LEU A 208 22.71 -81.35 -24.47
CA LEU A 208 21.45 -80.62 -24.27
C LEU A 208 21.23 -79.46 -25.26
N SER A 209 22.30 -78.80 -25.71
CA SER A 209 22.22 -77.79 -26.77
C SER A 209 21.98 -78.37 -28.16
N ALA A 210 22.42 -79.61 -28.42
CA ALA A 210 22.17 -80.33 -29.66
C ALA A 210 20.71 -80.79 -29.83
N PHE A 211 19.98 -81.07 -28.73
CA PHE A 211 18.60 -81.58 -28.80
C PHE A 211 17.50 -80.49 -28.76
N SER A 212 17.81 -79.21 -28.55
CA SER A 212 16.80 -78.13 -28.60
C SER A 212 17.35 -76.73 -28.95
N PRO A 213 17.92 -76.54 -30.16
CA PRO A 213 18.50 -75.25 -30.59
C PRO A 213 17.51 -74.07 -30.55
N ARG A 214 16.19 -74.32 -30.62
CA ARG A 214 15.16 -73.30 -30.41
C ARG A 214 15.09 -72.81 -28.96
N GLN A 215 15.12 -73.73 -27.98
CA GLN A 215 15.10 -73.37 -26.56
C GLN A 215 16.39 -72.67 -26.14
N ALA A 216 17.53 -73.04 -26.69
CA ALA A 216 18.80 -72.34 -26.45
C ALA A 216 18.78 -70.89 -26.99
N ARG A 217 18.20 -70.67 -28.18
CA ARG A 217 18.02 -69.33 -28.75
C ARG A 217 17.01 -68.50 -27.97
N GLU A 218 15.91 -69.08 -27.52
CA GLU A 218 14.92 -68.41 -26.67
C GLU A 218 15.54 -68.02 -25.32
N ARG A 219 16.26 -68.92 -24.65
CA ARG A 219 17.01 -68.60 -23.43
C ARG A 219 18.05 -67.51 -23.64
N ALA A 220 18.76 -67.51 -24.77
CA ALA A 220 19.72 -66.47 -25.11
C ALA A 220 19.04 -65.11 -25.36
N LYS A 221 17.88 -65.08 -26.01
CA LYS A 221 17.06 -63.88 -26.23
C LYS A 221 16.45 -63.36 -24.93
N ASP A 222 15.99 -64.24 -24.05
CA ASP A 222 15.47 -63.88 -22.74
C ASP A 222 16.58 -63.32 -21.83
N LEU A 223 17.78 -63.90 -21.88
CA LEU A 223 18.94 -63.37 -21.18
C LEU A 223 19.39 -62.02 -21.75
N SER A 224 19.41 -61.85 -23.08
CA SER A 224 19.80 -60.57 -23.69
C SER A 224 18.81 -59.45 -23.37
N THR A 225 17.50 -59.74 -23.39
CA THR A 225 16.46 -58.78 -23.00
C THR A 225 16.51 -58.43 -21.51
N ARG A 226 16.72 -59.41 -20.62
CA ARG A 226 16.92 -59.16 -19.19
C ARG A 226 18.16 -58.31 -18.93
N LYS A 227 19.26 -58.57 -19.63
CA LYS A 227 20.49 -57.77 -19.55
C LYS A 227 20.29 -56.34 -20.06
N ALA A 228 19.62 -56.16 -21.20
CA ALA A 228 19.32 -54.84 -21.74
C ALA A 228 18.46 -54.02 -20.75
N ARG A 229 17.45 -54.64 -20.13
CA ARG A 229 16.65 -54.01 -19.07
C ARG A 229 17.49 -53.66 -17.84
N ALA A 230 18.35 -54.57 -17.38
CA ALA A 230 19.24 -54.32 -16.24
C ALA A 230 20.20 -53.14 -16.50
N ARG A 231 20.79 -53.04 -17.71
CA ARG A 231 21.62 -51.88 -18.10
C ARG A 231 20.83 -50.59 -18.11
N LEU A 232 19.61 -50.61 -18.65
CA LEU A 232 18.73 -49.44 -18.67
C LEU A 232 18.38 -48.99 -17.25
N TYR A 233 18.03 -49.92 -16.35
CA TYR A 233 17.70 -49.60 -14.97
C TYR A 233 18.91 -49.08 -14.20
N GLN A 234 20.10 -49.62 -14.44
CA GLN A 234 21.33 -49.10 -13.86
C GLN A 234 21.63 -47.67 -14.34
N ARG A 235 21.43 -47.39 -15.63
CA ARG A 235 21.57 -46.03 -16.19
C ARG A 235 20.57 -45.07 -15.58
N ARG A 236 19.30 -45.46 -15.47
CA ARG A 236 18.27 -44.67 -14.79
C ARG A 236 18.63 -44.40 -13.33
N ASP A 237 18.96 -45.42 -12.53
CA ASP A 237 19.39 -45.22 -11.13
C ASP A 237 20.61 -44.29 -11.02
N ALA A 238 21.56 -44.35 -11.96
CA ALA A 238 22.70 -43.44 -12.01
C ALA A 238 22.27 -41.99 -12.30
N THR A 239 21.47 -41.74 -13.34
CA THR A 239 20.94 -40.41 -13.68
C THR A 239 20.09 -39.84 -12.55
N GLU A 240 19.27 -40.66 -11.89
CA GLU A 240 18.50 -40.24 -10.72
C GLU A 240 19.38 -39.77 -9.57
N ARG A 241 20.44 -40.52 -9.25
CA ARG A 241 21.36 -40.15 -8.16
C ARG A 241 21.99 -38.80 -8.41
N VAL A 242 22.46 -38.57 -9.64
CA VAL A 242 23.01 -37.28 -10.08
C VAL A 242 21.96 -36.17 -9.94
N LEU A 243 20.74 -36.40 -10.43
CA LEU A 243 19.65 -35.42 -10.33
C LEU A 243 19.28 -35.09 -8.87
N VAL A 244 19.14 -36.10 -8.02
CA VAL A 244 18.80 -35.92 -6.61
C VAL A 244 19.92 -35.17 -5.90
N ASP A 245 21.18 -35.49 -6.19
CA ASP A 245 22.33 -34.80 -5.60
C ASP A 245 22.36 -33.32 -6.01
N GLU A 246 22.18 -32.99 -7.29
CA GLU A 246 22.10 -31.60 -7.76
C GLU A 246 20.90 -30.85 -7.17
N LEU A 247 19.73 -31.48 -7.06
CA LEU A 247 18.57 -30.90 -6.38
C LEU A 247 18.84 -30.63 -4.90
N MET A 248 19.58 -31.52 -4.23
CA MET A 248 20.00 -31.31 -2.84
C MET A 248 20.96 -30.12 -2.74
N HIS A 249 21.99 -30.03 -3.59
CA HIS A 249 22.92 -28.90 -3.62
C HIS A 249 22.20 -27.58 -3.87
N PHE A 250 21.25 -27.56 -4.80
CA PHE A 250 20.42 -26.40 -5.06
C PHE A 250 19.55 -26.02 -3.86
N ALA A 251 18.86 -26.98 -3.24
CA ALA A 251 18.01 -26.73 -2.08
C ALA A 251 18.80 -26.24 -0.86
N VAL A 252 19.98 -26.79 -0.59
CA VAL A 252 20.87 -26.34 0.50
C VAL A 252 21.31 -24.90 0.26
N ARG A 253 21.73 -24.55 -0.96
CA ARG A 253 22.09 -23.17 -1.32
C ARG A 253 20.92 -22.22 -1.12
N MET A 254 19.74 -22.59 -1.62
CA MET A 254 18.55 -21.75 -1.48
C MET A 254 18.12 -21.60 -0.02
N ARG A 255 18.28 -22.63 0.81
CA ARG A 255 18.02 -22.55 2.26
C ARG A 255 18.87 -21.49 2.95
N GLU A 256 20.15 -21.41 2.61
CA GLU A 256 21.06 -20.39 3.13
C GLU A 256 20.63 -18.99 2.66
N VAL A 257 20.25 -18.85 1.39
CA VAL A 257 19.69 -17.61 0.85
C VAL A 257 18.43 -17.21 1.62
N PHE A 258 17.48 -18.10 1.84
CA PHE A 258 16.24 -17.81 2.58
C PHE A 258 16.48 -17.45 4.04
N ARG A 259 17.44 -18.11 4.72
CA ARG A 259 17.84 -17.79 6.09
C ARG A 259 18.45 -16.40 6.19
N ASN A 260 19.36 -16.07 5.29
CA ASN A 260 19.96 -14.74 5.22
C ASN A 260 18.91 -13.68 4.87
N GLN A 261 17.99 -14.00 3.95
CA GLN A 261 16.88 -13.14 3.58
C GLN A 261 15.96 -12.85 4.77
N LEU A 262 15.71 -13.82 5.66
CA LEU A 262 14.89 -13.62 6.86
C LEU A 262 15.52 -12.58 7.80
N ASN A 263 16.85 -12.60 7.95
CA ASN A 263 17.58 -11.58 8.72
C ASN A 263 17.52 -10.21 8.04
N ASN A 264 17.68 -10.15 6.71
CA ASN A 264 17.62 -8.89 5.96
C ASN A 264 16.19 -8.31 5.94
N ALA A 265 15.17 -9.15 5.85
CA ALA A 265 13.77 -8.74 5.97
C ALA A 265 13.47 -8.16 7.36
N ALA A 266 14.06 -8.72 8.43
CA ALA A 266 13.94 -8.13 9.76
C ALA A 266 14.60 -6.74 9.85
N GLN A 267 15.76 -6.53 9.22
CA GLN A 267 16.40 -5.22 9.15
C GLN A 267 15.56 -4.22 8.34
N GLY A 268 15.07 -4.62 7.16
CA GLY A 268 14.17 -3.82 6.34
C GLY A 268 12.88 -3.45 7.06
N LEU A 269 12.31 -4.39 7.84
CA LEU A 269 11.12 -4.15 8.65
C LEU A 269 11.34 -3.08 9.73
N VAL A 270 12.48 -3.10 10.42
CA VAL A 270 12.81 -2.07 11.42
C VAL A 270 12.88 -0.69 10.75
N ARG A 271 13.51 -0.58 9.59
CA ARG A 271 13.59 0.69 8.84
C ARG A 271 12.22 1.15 8.35
N ALA A 272 11.44 0.26 7.76
CA ALA A 272 10.09 0.57 7.28
C ALA A 272 9.18 1.04 8.42
N ASN A 273 9.26 0.43 9.62
CA ASN A 273 8.51 0.89 10.79
C ASN A 273 8.95 2.29 11.24
N ASN A 274 10.26 2.58 11.21
CA ASN A 274 10.76 3.90 11.55
C ASN A 274 10.29 4.96 10.54
N GLU A 275 10.29 4.66 9.23
CA GLU A 275 9.76 5.58 8.21
C GLU A 275 8.26 5.82 8.38
N ALA A 276 7.47 4.77 8.65
CA ALA A 276 6.05 4.91 8.93
C ALA A 276 5.79 5.74 10.19
N ALA A 277 6.59 5.56 11.25
CA ALA A 277 6.50 6.36 12.47
C ALA A 277 6.84 7.84 12.22
N GLN A 278 7.89 8.13 11.43
CA GLN A 278 8.24 9.50 11.05
C GLN A 278 7.14 10.16 10.21
N MET A 279 6.50 9.43 9.29
CA MET A 279 5.36 9.97 8.55
C MET A 279 4.15 10.21 9.46
N ALA A 280 3.90 9.33 10.42
CA ALA A 280 2.84 9.53 11.42
C ALA A 280 3.07 10.77 12.30
N GLU A 281 4.31 11.09 12.63
CA GLU A 281 4.66 12.29 13.40
C GLU A 281 4.47 13.60 12.63
N ARG A 282 4.56 13.55 11.29
CA ARG A 282 4.30 14.72 10.43
C ARG A 282 2.82 15.06 10.32
N ILE A 283 1.94 14.12 10.66
CA ILE A 283 0.49 14.33 10.64
C ILE A 283 0.10 15.04 11.93
N ASP A 284 0.29 16.35 11.94
CA ASP A 284 -0.19 17.24 12.99
C ASP A 284 -1.38 18.06 12.47
N PRO A 285 -2.59 17.89 13.03
CA PRO A 285 -3.78 18.64 12.62
C PRO A 285 -3.69 20.15 12.87
N ARG A 286 -2.67 20.63 13.60
CA ARG A 286 -2.42 22.06 13.86
C ARG A 286 -1.40 22.68 12.92
N ILE A 287 -0.66 21.86 12.19
CA ILE A 287 0.33 22.32 11.22
C ILE A 287 -0.38 22.33 9.86
N PRO A 288 -0.32 23.43 9.08
CA PRO A 288 -0.76 23.41 7.69
C PRO A 288 -0.03 22.27 6.99
N ASP A 289 -0.73 21.42 6.24
CA ASP A 289 -0.21 20.15 5.68
C ASP A 289 1.02 20.33 4.74
N GLY A 290 1.50 21.56 4.52
CA GLY A 290 2.81 21.88 3.94
C GLY A 290 2.93 21.53 2.46
N SER A 291 1.87 21.01 1.86
CA SER A 291 1.79 20.72 0.43
C SER A 291 1.59 22.02 -0.36
N LEU A 292 2.36 22.16 -1.45
CA LEU A 292 2.21 23.26 -2.41
C LEU A 292 0.88 23.19 -3.17
N THR A 293 0.15 22.07 -3.11
CA THR A 293 -1.17 21.88 -3.73
C THR A 293 -2.32 22.38 -2.85
N THR A 294 -2.12 22.52 -1.52
CA THR A 294 -2.98 23.30 -0.63
C THR A 294 -2.67 24.79 -0.81
N SER A 295 -3.07 25.32 -1.96
CA SER A 295 -2.94 26.71 -2.32
C SER A 295 -4.15 27.50 -1.82
N THR A 296 -4.21 28.00 -0.58
CA THR A 296 -5.40 28.79 -0.21
C THR A 296 -5.15 29.77 0.94
N TYR A 297 -5.22 31.09 0.69
CA TYR A 297 -6.42 31.97 0.67
C TYR A 297 -7.12 32.19 2.02
N TYR A 298 -6.91 31.35 3.03
CA TYR A 298 -7.56 31.46 4.35
C TYR A 298 -6.54 31.58 5.48
N GLU A 299 -6.89 32.31 6.55
CA GLU A 299 -5.98 32.54 7.69
C GLU A 299 -5.73 31.26 8.51
N LEU A 300 -6.63 30.26 8.46
CA LEU A 300 -6.61 29.06 9.31
C LEU A 300 -7.12 27.81 8.56
N GLU A 301 -6.27 27.19 7.74
CA GLU A 301 -6.50 25.83 7.23
C GLU A 301 -5.98 24.80 8.23
N THR A 302 -6.80 23.80 8.56
CA THR A 302 -6.38 22.71 9.46
C THR A 302 -6.75 21.34 8.92
N GLY A 303 -5.85 20.38 9.09
CA GLY A 303 -6.09 18.98 8.77
C GLY A 303 -7.19 18.39 9.65
N ALA A 304 -8.11 17.65 9.03
CA ALA A 304 -9.26 17.05 9.70
C ALA A 304 -8.91 15.91 10.67
N VAL A 305 -7.70 15.35 10.56
CA VAL A 305 -7.30 14.12 11.27
C VAL A 305 -6.00 14.30 12.05
N GLY A 306 -5.92 13.62 13.19
CA GLY A 306 -4.70 13.51 13.98
C GLY A 306 -4.10 12.11 13.96
N ARG A 307 -2.99 11.93 14.67
CA ARG A 307 -2.28 10.64 14.81
C ARG A 307 -3.17 9.49 15.29
N ASP A 308 -4.16 9.79 16.12
CA ASP A 308 -5.14 8.85 16.65
C ASP A 308 -6.08 8.29 15.57
N TYR A 309 -6.34 9.04 14.50
CA TYR A 309 -7.15 8.58 13.37
C TYR A 309 -6.42 7.57 12.48
N LEU A 310 -5.09 7.53 12.51
CA LEU A 310 -4.27 6.74 11.57
C LEU A 310 -4.61 5.25 11.59
N GLN A 311 -4.99 4.69 12.74
CA GLN A 311 -5.37 3.29 12.82
C GLN A 311 -6.71 3.01 12.11
N HIS A 312 -7.70 3.90 12.25
CA HIS A 312 -8.99 3.77 11.57
C HIS A 312 -8.82 3.92 10.06
N PHE A 313 -8.04 4.92 9.65
CA PHE A 313 -7.66 5.09 8.26
C PHE A 313 -6.95 3.86 7.69
N TYR A 314 -5.94 3.33 8.40
CA TYR A 314 -5.20 2.18 7.94
C TYR A 314 -6.11 0.96 7.74
N ARG A 315 -7.02 0.69 8.68
CA ARG A 315 -8.02 -0.39 8.57
C ARG A 315 -8.93 -0.20 7.35
N ARG A 316 -9.40 1.03 7.10
CA ARG A 316 -10.24 1.36 5.94
C ARG A 316 -9.46 1.18 4.63
N ALA A 317 -8.26 1.73 4.55
CA ALA A 317 -7.39 1.65 3.38
C ALA A 317 -6.96 0.20 3.06
N ALA A 318 -6.76 -0.64 4.08
CA ALA A 318 -6.46 -2.05 3.89
C ALA A 318 -7.57 -2.82 3.16
N GLN A 319 -8.83 -2.35 3.22
CA GLN A 319 -9.96 -2.96 2.48
C GLN A 319 -9.87 -2.70 0.96
N ALA A 320 -9.09 -1.71 0.53
CA ALA A 320 -8.86 -1.42 -0.89
C ALA A 320 -7.80 -2.34 -1.53
N VAL A 321 -7.11 -3.15 -0.72
CA VAL A 321 -6.02 -4.03 -1.16
C VAL A 321 -6.58 -5.39 -1.58
N TYR A 322 -6.32 -5.79 -2.82
CA TYR A 322 -6.71 -7.07 -3.39
C TYR A 322 -5.58 -8.10 -3.33
N PRO A 323 -5.89 -9.42 -3.44
CA PRO A 323 -4.87 -10.47 -3.49
C PRO A 323 -3.81 -10.26 -4.58
N ALA A 324 -4.19 -9.69 -5.73
CA ALA A 324 -3.27 -9.40 -6.82
C ALA A 324 -2.20 -8.34 -6.46
N ASP A 325 -2.55 -7.34 -5.64
CA ASP A 325 -1.60 -6.31 -5.21
C ASP A 325 -0.49 -6.91 -4.34
N TRP A 326 -0.85 -7.85 -3.47
CA TRP A 326 0.12 -8.61 -2.67
C TRP A 326 1.06 -9.45 -3.52
N GLN A 327 0.51 -10.14 -4.53
CA GLN A 327 1.28 -10.99 -5.45
C GLN A 327 2.25 -10.16 -6.29
N LEU A 328 1.83 -8.97 -6.75
CA LEU A 328 2.70 -8.06 -7.48
C LEU A 328 3.91 -7.63 -6.64
N LEU A 329 3.66 -7.12 -5.43
CA LEU A 329 4.72 -6.59 -4.57
C LEU A 329 5.68 -7.67 -4.07
N THR A 330 5.14 -8.82 -3.64
CA THR A 330 5.96 -9.97 -3.24
C THR A 330 6.66 -10.61 -4.44
N GLY A 331 6.03 -10.62 -5.62
CA GLY A 331 6.59 -11.11 -6.87
C GLY A 331 7.90 -10.41 -7.24
N ARG A 332 7.95 -9.07 -7.12
CA ARG A 332 9.19 -8.29 -7.37
C ARG A 332 10.35 -8.71 -6.45
N LEU A 333 10.06 -8.97 -5.17
CA LEU A 333 11.07 -9.44 -4.23
C LEU A 333 11.54 -10.86 -4.57
N LEU A 334 10.60 -11.73 -4.96
CA LEU A 334 10.91 -13.10 -5.37
C LEU A 334 11.78 -13.12 -6.63
N ASP A 335 11.45 -12.30 -7.63
CA ASP A 335 12.26 -12.18 -8.84
C ASP A 335 13.68 -11.70 -8.52
N GLY A 336 13.83 -10.70 -7.65
CA GLY A 336 15.14 -10.27 -7.17
C GLY A 336 15.92 -11.43 -6.52
N LEU A 337 15.27 -12.21 -5.65
CA LEU A 337 15.90 -13.31 -4.92
C LEU A 337 16.33 -14.47 -5.83
N PHE A 338 15.49 -14.88 -6.79
CA PHE A 338 15.77 -16.02 -7.67
C PHE A 338 16.62 -15.68 -8.89
N VAL A 339 16.49 -14.47 -9.46
CA VAL A 339 17.31 -14.03 -10.59
C VAL A 339 18.75 -13.77 -10.15
N GLN A 340 18.94 -13.11 -8.99
CA GLN A 340 20.28 -12.83 -8.48
C GLN A 340 20.89 -14.05 -7.76
N GLY A 341 20.05 -14.93 -7.19
CA GLY A 341 20.51 -16.09 -6.42
C GLY A 341 21.20 -15.71 -5.11
N THR A 342 21.07 -14.47 -4.67
CA THR A 342 21.69 -13.89 -3.47
C THR A 342 20.63 -13.17 -2.62
N PRO A 343 20.80 -13.13 -1.29
CA PRO A 343 19.86 -12.43 -0.42
C PRO A 343 19.92 -10.92 -0.68
N LEU A 344 18.75 -10.30 -0.80
CA LEU A 344 18.59 -8.85 -0.94
C LEU A 344 18.86 -8.18 0.42
N SER A 345 19.55 -7.05 0.43
CA SER A 345 19.75 -6.26 1.66
C SER A 345 18.43 -5.65 2.14
N GLY A 346 18.36 -5.28 3.43
CA GLY A 346 17.18 -4.60 3.97
C GLY A 346 16.81 -3.32 3.21
N ASP A 347 17.81 -2.61 2.69
CA ASP A 347 17.64 -1.35 1.95
C ASP A 347 17.10 -1.60 0.56
N GLN A 348 17.62 -2.63 -0.13
CA GLN A 348 17.09 -3.05 -1.42
C GLN A 348 15.63 -3.50 -1.32
N ILE A 349 15.26 -4.24 -0.27
CA ILE A 349 13.85 -4.65 -0.05
C ILE A 349 12.97 -3.41 0.06
N LEU A 350 13.37 -2.44 0.88
CA LEU A 350 12.61 -1.22 1.12
C LEU A 350 12.48 -0.37 -0.15
N ASP A 351 13.57 -0.19 -0.89
CA ASP A 351 13.61 0.59 -2.13
C ASP A 351 12.75 -0.04 -3.22
N ILE A 352 12.85 -1.37 -3.42
CA ILE A 352 12.04 -2.11 -4.40
C ILE A 352 10.55 -1.95 -4.07
N LEU A 353 10.16 -2.17 -2.81
CA LEU A 353 8.76 -2.09 -2.41
C LEU A 353 8.21 -0.66 -2.49
N THR A 354 8.97 0.33 -2.03
CA THR A 354 8.54 1.73 -2.08
C THR A 354 8.39 2.21 -3.51
N THR A 355 9.35 1.87 -4.39
CA THR A 355 9.31 2.26 -5.81
C THR A 355 8.14 1.59 -6.51
N THR A 356 7.98 0.27 -6.32
CA THR A 356 6.87 -0.47 -6.93
C THR A 356 5.52 0.07 -6.45
N LEU A 357 5.36 0.32 -5.15
CA LEU A 357 4.10 0.84 -4.62
C LEU A 357 3.78 2.25 -5.15
N ARG A 358 4.80 3.10 -5.33
CA ARG A 358 4.64 4.44 -5.91
C ARG A 358 4.23 4.39 -7.39
N GLU A 359 4.73 3.41 -8.14
CA GLU A 359 4.37 3.19 -9.54
C GLU A 359 2.94 2.63 -9.72
N GLU A 360 2.41 1.95 -8.71
CA GLU A 360 1.06 1.37 -8.71
C GLU A 360 -0.05 2.41 -8.48
N THR A 361 -0.27 3.24 -9.51
CA THR A 361 -1.30 4.30 -9.53
C THR A 361 -2.71 3.78 -9.27
N GLY A 362 -3.03 2.56 -9.69
CA GLY A 362 -4.35 1.96 -9.50
C GLY A 362 -4.68 1.66 -8.04
N LEU A 363 -3.71 1.15 -7.27
CA LEU A 363 -3.88 0.87 -5.85
C LEU A 363 -3.95 2.18 -5.05
N ILE A 364 -3.06 3.11 -5.34
CA ILE A 364 -3.05 4.44 -4.69
C ILE A 364 -4.39 5.15 -4.93
N ALA A 365 -4.91 5.15 -6.16
CA ALA A 365 -6.19 5.78 -6.48
C ALA A 365 -7.38 5.15 -5.73
N ARG A 366 -7.35 3.83 -5.48
CA ARG A 366 -8.39 3.19 -4.65
C ARG A 366 -8.29 3.63 -3.19
N VAL A 367 -7.08 3.70 -2.64
CA VAL A 367 -6.85 4.12 -1.25
C VAL A 367 -7.29 5.57 -1.03
N ARG A 368 -6.93 6.49 -1.94
CA ARG A 368 -7.36 7.90 -1.88
C ARG A 368 -8.88 8.05 -1.82
N LYS A 369 -9.60 7.24 -2.59
CA LYS A 369 -11.07 7.24 -2.61
C LYS A 369 -11.72 6.69 -1.33
N MET A 370 -10.97 6.07 -0.42
CA MET A 370 -11.53 5.47 0.79
C MET A 370 -11.71 6.47 1.94
N VAL A 371 -11.07 7.65 1.88
CA VAL A 371 -11.16 8.68 2.92
C VAL A 371 -11.80 9.93 2.35
N ASP A 372 -13.03 10.17 2.78
CA ASP A 372 -13.68 11.45 2.65
C ASP A 372 -13.89 12.07 4.04
N ILE A 373 -14.27 13.34 4.07
CA ILE A 373 -14.61 14.03 5.32
C ILE A 373 -15.74 13.32 6.06
N ARG A 374 -16.72 12.75 5.35
CA ARG A 374 -17.83 12.02 5.98
C ARG A 374 -17.34 10.81 6.79
N HIS A 375 -16.34 10.09 6.28
CA HIS A 375 -15.70 9.00 7.00
C HIS A 375 -14.99 9.51 8.26
N VAL A 376 -14.29 10.65 8.17
CA VAL A 376 -13.63 11.28 9.32
C VAL A 376 -14.65 11.65 10.41
N ILE A 377 -15.77 12.26 10.01
CA ILE A 377 -16.87 12.64 10.91
C ILE A 377 -17.45 11.41 11.60
N GLY A 378 -17.78 10.36 10.83
CA GLY A 378 -18.35 9.13 11.39
C GLY A 378 -17.43 8.43 12.39
N VAL A 379 -16.11 8.47 12.18
CA VAL A 379 -15.14 7.92 13.15
C VAL A 379 -15.04 8.79 14.41
N GLN A 380 -15.06 10.12 14.29
CA GLN A 380 -14.99 11.03 15.44
C GLN A 380 -16.20 10.93 16.38
N HIS A 381 -17.36 10.53 15.85
CA HIS A 381 -18.60 10.30 16.59
C HIS A 381 -18.91 8.81 16.82
N SER A 382 -17.90 7.95 16.71
CA SER A 382 -18.06 6.52 17.01
C SER A 382 -17.89 6.26 18.51
N ASP A 383 -18.67 5.32 19.05
CA ASP A 383 -18.63 4.91 20.46
C ASP A 383 -17.21 4.52 20.94
N GLU A 384 -16.37 3.99 20.03
CA GLU A 384 -14.97 3.62 20.30
C GLU A 384 -14.10 4.83 20.66
N LEU A 385 -14.33 5.97 20.00
CA LEU A 385 -13.54 7.19 20.17
C LEU A 385 -14.13 8.08 21.27
N ASP A 386 -15.46 8.11 21.42
CA ASP A 386 -16.16 8.84 22.47
C ASP A 386 -15.83 8.33 23.88
N ALA A 387 -15.63 7.02 24.05
CA ALA A 387 -15.20 6.44 25.34
C ALA A 387 -13.76 6.80 25.73
N SER A 388 -12.91 7.16 24.76
CA SER A 388 -11.47 7.34 24.94
C SER A 388 -11.04 8.80 25.16
N ARG A 389 -11.95 9.77 25.04
CA ARG A 389 -11.62 11.20 25.04
C ARG A 389 -12.35 11.99 26.13
N PRO A 390 -11.64 12.87 26.87
CA PRO A 390 -12.23 14.09 27.39
C PRO A 390 -12.31 15.16 26.28
N LEU A 391 -13.41 15.93 26.25
CA LEU A 391 -13.51 17.21 25.55
C LEU A 391 -12.24 18.04 25.82
N PRO A 392 -11.51 18.53 24.78
CA PRO A 392 -12.07 19.25 23.63
C PRO A 392 -11.44 18.85 22.27
N HIS A 393 -11.42 17.56 21.90
CA HIS A 393 -10.70 17.08 20.69
C HIS A 393 -11.57 16.86 19.43
N ASN A 394 -12.87 17.20 19.45
CA ASN A 394 -13.72 17.13 18.26
C ASN A 394 -13.32 18.25 17.28
N ARG A 395 -12.83 17.87 16.09
CA ARG A 395 -12.28 18.83 15.12
C ARG A 395 -13.36 19.63 14.41
N ILE A 396 -14.55 19.05 14.27
CA ILE A 396 -15.71 19.72 13.71
C ILE A 396 -16.12 20.84 14.66
N HIS A 397 -16.19 20.58 15.97
CA HIS A 397 -16.46 21.64 16.95
C HIS A 397 -15.34 22.69 16.98
N GLN A 398 -14.06 22.31 16.95
CA GLN A 398 -12.97 23.30 16.88
C GLN A 398 -13.03 24.15 15.61
N TRP A 399 -13.41 23.57 14.48
CA TRP A 399 -13.60 24.28 13.22
C TRP A 399 -14.76 25.28 13.32
N LEU A 400 -15.90 24.86 13.87
CA LEU A 400 -17.06 25.73 14.09
C LEU A 400 -16.80 26.81 15.16
N ASP A 401 -16.10 26.48 16.24
CA ASP A 401 -15.76 27.42 17.32
C ASP A 401 -14.87 28.56 16.84
N ARG A 402 -14.06 28.34 15.80
CA ARG A 402 -13.24 29.40 15.18
C ARG A 402 -14.06 30.43 14.41
N LEU A 403 -15.31 30.12 14.08
CA LEU A 403 -16.27 31.06 13.50
C LEU A 403 -16.92 31.95 14.57
N ASN A 404 -16.77 31.60 15.85
CA ASN A 404 -17.28 32.44 16.93
C ASN A 404 -16.37 33.67 17.13
N PRO A 405 -16.96 34.88 17.26
CA PRO A 405 -16.18 36.09 17.53
C PRO A 405 -15.26 35.93 18.73
N TYR A 406 -14.01 36.37 18.60
CA TYR A 406 -13.28 36.87 19.76
C TYR A 406 -13.97 38.17 20.19
N ILE A 407 -14.74 38.11 21.28
CA ILE A 407 -15.30 39.30 21.92
C ILE A 407 -14.13 40.25 22.21
N ARG A 408 -14.06 41.38 21.50
CA ARG A 408 -13.11 42.45 21.82
C ARG A 408 -13.63 43.15 23.08
N TRP A 409 -12.96 42.95 24.20
CA TRP A 409 -13.28 43.59 25.48
C TRP A 409 -13.04 45.11 25.52
N ASP A 410 -12.84 45.78 24.37
CA ASP A 410 -12.76 47.26 24.33
C ASP A 410 -14.17 47.86 24.21
N SER A 411 -14.99 47.59 25.22
CA SER A 411 -16.26 48.26 25.45
C SER A 411 -16.02 49.61 26.13
N ASP A 412 -15.26 50.51 25.50
CA ASP A 412 -15.11 51.86 26.03
C ASP A 412 -15.18 52.94 24.95
N ARG A 413 -16.26 53.73 25.08
CA ARG A 413 -16.48 55.13 24.65
C ARG A 413 -17.31 55.46 23.40
N PHE A 414 -17.83 54.52 22.62
CA PHE A 414 -18.82 54.87 21.58
C PHE A 414 -19.98 53.88 21.53
N SER A 415 -21.17 54.41 21.30
CA SER A 415 -22.50 53.79 21.28
C SER A 415 -22.67 52.81 20.11
N PHE A 416 -21.82 51.81 20.06
CA PHE A 416 -21.91 50.69 19.14
C PHE A 416 -22.27 49.47 19.98
N HIS A 417 -23.48 48.92 19.77
CA HIS A 417 -23.91 47.70 20.45
C HIS A 417 -23.77 46.54 19.46
N ASP A 418 -23.30 45.39 19.92
CA ASP A 418 -23.26 44.15 19.11
C ASP A 418 -24.66 43.80 18.52
N ALA A 419 -25.74 44.30 19.12
CA ALA A 419 -27.10 44.14 18.59
C ALA A 419 -27.34 44.88 17.25
N ASP A 420 -26.49 45.83 16.87
CA ASP A 420 -26.57 46.57 15.60
C ASP A 420 -25.81 45.87 14.46
N LEU A 421 -25.12 44.76 14.77
CA LEU A 421 -24.42 43.94 13.81
C LEU A 421 -25.29 42.76 13.38
N GLU A 422 -25.39 42.56 12.08
CA GLU A 422 -25.93 41.32 11.54
C GLU A 422 -24.78 40.34 11.31
N HIS A 423 -25.01 39.12 11.79
CA HIS A 423 -24.05 38.03 11.76
C HIS A 423 -24.58 36.92 10.86
N ILE A 424 -23.87 36.65 9.77
CA ILE A 424 -24.18 35.57 8.86
C ILE A 424 -23.10 34.50 9.00
N ARG A 425 -23.50 33.27 9.31
CA ARG A 425 -22.62 32.10 9.38
C ARG A 425 -23.00 31.12 8.30
N LEU A 426 -22.03 30.78 7.46
CA LEU A 426 -22.19 29.88 6.33
C LEU A 426 -21.20 28.75 6.45
N ALA A 427 -21.65 27.52 6.18
CA ALA A 427 -20.81 26.35 6.15
C ALA A 427 -21.09 25.52 4.89
N ALA A 428 -20.07 25.39 4.05
CA ALA A 428 -20.02 24.53 2.88
C ALA A 428 -19.71 23.08 3.29
N THR A 429 -20.55 22.14 2.86
CA THR A 429 -20.46 20.73 3.24
C THR A 429 -20.49 19.80 2.02
N PRO A 430 -19.91 18.58 2.13
CA PRO A 430 -19.92 17.60 1.05
C PRO A 430 -21.30 17.21 0.51
N GLY A 431 -22.33 17.30 1.35
CA GLY A 431 -23.70 16.96 1.01
C GLY A 431 -24.69 17.63 1.95
N SER A 432 -25.97 17.38 1.74
CA SER A 432 -27.04 17.88 2.62
C SER A 432 -26.94 17.25 4.00
N ARG A 433 -27.24 18.03 5.04
CA ARG A 433 -27.33 17.56 6.42
C ARG A 433 -28.38 16.46 6.61
N GLU A 434 -29.46 16.51 5.84
CA GLU A 434 -30.57 15.54 5.92
C GLU A 434 -30.18 14.17 5.37
N ASP A 435 -29.24 14.14 4.42
CA ASP A 435 -28.82 12.91 3.75
C ASP A 435 -27.71 12.15 4.50
N ASP A 436 -27.01 12.81 5.43
CA ASP A 436 -25.90 12.23 6.19
C ASP A 436 -26.16 12.29 7.71
N PRO A 437 -26.51 11.16 8.35
CA PRO A 437 -26.84 11.12 9.77
C PRO A 437 -25.65 11.42 10.68
N ASN A 438 -24.42 11.14 10.24
CA ASN A 438 -23.21 11.44 11.02
C ASN A 438 -22.95 12.94 10.99
N LEU A 439 -23.14 13.55 9.82
CA LEU A 439 -23.08 15.00 9.64
C LEU A 439 -24.15 15.69 10.50
N ALA A 440 -25.40 15.20 10.46
CA ALA A 440 -26.49 15.73 11.26
C ALA A 440 -26.21 15.69 12.77
N THR A 441 -25.60 14.60 13.25
CA THR A 441 -25.21 14.38 14.65
C THR A 441 -24.08 15.33 15.08
N ALA A 442 -23.08 15.51 14.21
CA ALA A 442 -21.96 16.42 14.47
C ALA A 442 -22.38 17.90 14.55
N MET A 443 -23.54 18.24 13.98
CA MET A 443 -24.05 19.61 13.85
C MET A 443 -25.18 19.95 14.84
N ILE A 444 -25.43 19.09 15.83
CA ILE A 444 -26.42 19.36 16.88
C ILE A 444 -25.97 20.60 17.69
N GLY A 445 -26.88 21.56 17.85
CA GLY A 445 -26.63 22.80 18.61
C GLY A 445 -26.07 23.98 17.81
N GLN A 446 -25.99 23.88 16.48
CA GLN A 446 -25.47 24.91 15.56
C GLN A 446 -26.57 25.33 14.57
N GLU A 447 -27.67 25.86 15.10
CA GLU A 447 -28.89 26.20 14.33
C GLU A 447 -28.78 27.55 13.61
N ASP A 448 -27.84 28.39 14.03
CA ASP A 448 -27.53 29.72 13.48
C ASP A 448 -26.65 29.67 12.22
N ILE A 449 -26.15 28.49 11.86
CA ILE A 449 -25.30 28.26 10.69
C ILE A 449 -26.16 27.82 9.51
N LYS A 450 -26.04 28.53 8.39
CA LYS A 450 -26.61 28.15 7.10
C LYS A 450 -25.70 27.14 6.40
N TRP A 451 -26.24 25.98 6.07
CA TRP A 451 -25.51 24.86 5.46
C TRP A 451 -25.71 24.82 3.95
N VAL A 452 -24.61 24.76 3.19
CA VAL A 452 -24.62 24.79 1.72
C VAL A 452 -23.93 23.53 1.18
N PRO A 453 -24.64 22.64 0.48
CA PRO A 453 -24.02 21.46 -0.10
C PRO A 453 -23.19 21.86 -1.33
N THR A 454 -21.88 21.56 -1.30
CA THR A 454 -20.96 21.82 -2.43
C THR A 454 -20.70 20.59 -3.28
N GLY A 455 -20.92 19.39 -2.73
CA GLY A 455 -20.60 18.13 -3.42
C GLY A 455 -19.13 17.72 -3.34
N ASP A 456 -18.26 18.52 -2.70
CA ASP A 456 -16.85 18.18 -2.51
C ASP A 456 -16.67 17.27 -1.29
N PRO A 457 -16.29 15.99 -1.45
CA PRO A 457 -16.11 15.06 -0.34
C PRO A 457 -14.84 15.32 0.49
N SER A 458 -13.91 16.14 0.00
CA SER A 458 -12.57 16.32 0.58
C SER A 458 -12.43 17.57 1.45
N ARG A 459 -13.40 18.48 1.42
CA ARG A 459 -13.30 19.80 2.03
C ARG A 459 -14.61 20.27 2.66
N MET A 460 -14.51 20.91 3.83
CA MET A 460 -15.56 21.71 4.43
C MET A 460 -15.02 23.12 4.65
N ASP A 461 -15.76 24.13 4.21
CA ASP A 461 -15.39 25.52 4.41
C ASP A 461 -16.44 26.20 5.27
N ALA A 462 -16.01 27.08 6.17
CA ALA A 462 -16.95 27.91 6.90
C ALA A 462 -16.49 29.35 6.97
N VAL A 463 -17.47 30.23 6.95
CA VAL A 463 -17.32 31.66 6.87
C VAL A 463 -18.27 32.31 7.86
N TRP A 464 -17.72 33.26 8.61
CA TRP A 464 -18.48 34.21 9.41
C TRP A 464 -18.34 35.59 8.81
N ILE A 465 -19.47 36.17 8.42
CA ILE A 465 -19.58 37.51 7.86
C ILE A 465 -20.29 38.37 8.91
N VAL A 466 -19.63 39.43 9.33
CA VAL A 466 -20.25 40.49 10.14
C VAL A 466 -20.49 41.66 9.22
N HIS A 467 -21.72 42.15 9.17
CA HIS A 467 -22.00 43.42 8.53
C HIS A 467 -22.61 44.39 9.54
N GLY A 468 -21.96 45.55 9.68
CA GLY A 468 -22.60 46.70 10.30
C GLY A 468 -23.49 47.37 9.26
N LEU A 469 -24.81 47.18 9.36
CA LEU A 469 -25.70 48.14 8.73
C LEU A 469 -25.62 49.44 9.54
N PRO A 470 -25.47 50.61 8.90
CA PRO A 470 -25.60 51.86 9.63
C PRO A 470 -27.07 52.01 10.07
N VAL A 471 -27.37 51.86 11.37
CA VAL A 471 -28.69 52.13 11.97
C VAL A 471 -29.02 53.64 12.01
N THR A 472 -28.52 54.43 11.07
CA THR A 472 -28.76 55.89 11.03
C THR A 472 -29.16 56.44 9.66
N LEU A 473 -29.52 55.58 8.69
CA LEU A 473 -30.11 56.01 7.41
C LEU A 473 -31.43 55.30 7.10
N LEU A 474 -32.24 55.01 8.12
CA LEU A 474 -33.57 54.43 7.93
C LEU A 474 -34.59 55.24 8.72
N GLU A 475 -35.41 56.03 8.03
CA GLU A 475 -36.50 56.78 8.68
C GLU A 475 -37.67 55.86 9.07
N ARG A 476 -37.86 54.73 8.37
CA ARG A 476 -38.89 53.71 8.65
C ARG A 476 -38.49 52.28 8.22
N LEU A 477 -38.87 51.29 9.03
CA LEU A 477 -38.60 49.86 8.81
C LEU A 477 -39.35 49.29 7.58
N ASP A 478 -40.45 49.93 7.19
CA ASP A 478 -41.36 49.50 6.13
C ASP A 478 -40.75 49.69 4.72
N GLU A 479 -39.85 50.66 4.56
CA GLU A 479 -39.15 50.96 3.29
C GLU A 479 -38.04 49.95 2.98
N PHE A 480 -37.38 49.43 4.03
CA PHE A 480 -36.36 48.40 3.89
C PHE A 480 -36.95 47.05 3.46
N ARG A 481 -38.10 46.70 4.04
CA ARG A 481 -38.86 45.51 3.62
C ARG A 481 -39.29 45.60 2.15
N ALA A 482 -39.69 46.79 1.70
CA ALA A 482 -40.07 47.03 0.31
C ALA A 482 -38.88 46.94 -0.68
N GLN A 483 -37.65 47.25 -0.27
CA GLN A 483 -36.45 47.10 -1.12
C GLN A 483 -36.01 45.63 -1.27
N TYR A 484 -36.11 44.83 -0.20
CA TYR A 484 -35.81 43.40 -0.25
C TYR A 484 -36.92 42.57 -0.93
N GLU A 485 -38.18 43.00 -0.84
CA GLU A 485 -39.32 42.38 -1.52
C GLU A 485 -39.48 42.87 -2.99
N ASN A 486 -38.62 43.81 -3.46
CA ASN A 486 -38.68 44.32 -4.83
C ASN A 486 -38.10 43.33 -5.84
N VAL A 487 -38.99 42.52 -6.43
CA VAL A 487 -38.69 41.51 -7.47
C VAL A 487 -37.98 42.09 -8.70
N HIS A 488 -38.02 43.41 -8.92
CA HIS A 488 -37.37 44.05 -10.06
C HIS A 488 -35.87 44.36 -9.86
N ASP A 489 -35.44 44.61 -8.63
CA ASP A 489 -34.02 44.91 -8.32
C ASP A 489 -33.25 43.64 -7.91
N PHE A 490 -33.95 42.65 -7.34
CA PHE A 490 -33.40 41.35 -6.95
C PHE A 490 -34.27 40.20 -7.50
N PRO A 491 -34.16 39.87 -8.79
CA PRO A 491 -35.06 38.93 -9.46
C PRO A 491 -34.87 37.46 -9.04
N VAL A 492 -33.86 37.17 -8.21
CA VAL A 492 -33.63 35.85 -7.62
C VAL A 492 -33.51 36.05 -6.11
N ALA A 493 -34.42 35.43 -5.35
CA ALA A 493 -34.38 35.39 -3.89
C ALA A 493 -33.28 34.47 -3.35
N GLU A 494 -32.40 33.98 -4.23
CA GLU A 494 -31.18 33.26 -3.85
C GLU A 494 -30.11 34.30 -3.54
N GLU A 495 -29.65 34.25 -2.30
CA GLU A 495 -28.64 35.11 -1.72
C GLU A 495 -27.48 35.34 -2.70
N PHE A 496 -27.25 36.61 -3.05
CA PHE A 496 -26.25 37.07 -4.03
C PHE A 496 -24.81 36.56 -3.75
N HIS A 497 -24.59 35.98 -2.57
CA HIS A 497 -23.32 35.48 -2.05
C HIS A 497 -23.11 33.96 -2.28
N LEU A 498 -24.08 33.26 -2.87
CA LEU A 498 -24.10 31.78 -2.95
C LEU A 498 -24.31 31.26 -4.38
N ASN A 499 -23.61 31.83 -5.38
CA ASN A 499 -23.59 31.23 -6.71
C ASN A 499 -22.51 30.13 -6.80
N PRO A 500 -22.86 28.84 -6.98
CA PRO A 500 -21.91 27.73 -7.02
C PRO A 500 -20.99 27.72 -8.27
N ASN A 501 -21.18 28.62 -9.23
CA ASN A 501 -20.35 28.71 -10.44
C ASN A 501 -18.97 29.38 -10.24
N TRP A 502 -18.54 29.61 -9.00
CA TRP A 502 -17.25 30.25 -8.68
C TRP A 502 -16.02 29.43 -9.10
N VAL A 503 -16.19 28.16 -9.44
CA VAL A 503 -15.14 27.28 -9.99
C VAL A 503 -14.56 27.81 -11.32
N ASN A 504 -15.27 28.69 -12.04
CA ASN A 504 -14.86 29.21 -13.35
C ASN A 504 -14.36 30.66 -13.34
N LEU A 505 -14.05 31.25 -12.19
CA LEU A 505 -13.39 32.55 -12.16
C LEU A 505 -11.94 32.41 -12.68
N PRO A 506 -11.46 33.31 -13.56
CA PRO A 506 -10.08 33.28 -14.01
C PRO A 506 -9.17 33.41 -12.79
N GLU A 507 -8.28 32.43 -12.64
CA GLU A 507 -7.30 32.35 -11.58
C GLU A 507 -6.44 33.64 -11.61
N ILE A 508 -6.59 34.51 -10.60
CA ILE A 508 -5.69 35.64 -10.42
C ILE A 508 -4.42 35.08 -9.78
N THR A 509 -3.59 34.45 -10.60
CA THR A 509 -2.21 34.18 -10.22
C THR A 509 -1.53 35.55 -10.04
N PRO A 510 -0.81 35.79 -8.94
CA PRO A 510 0.13 36.91 -8.91
C PRO A 510 1.16 36.62 -10.00
N GLU A 511 1.06 37.34 -11.13
CA GLU A 511 2.08 37.29 -12.17
C GLU A 511 3.45 37.49 -11.48
N MET A 512 4.36 36.54 -11.68
CA MET A 512 5.73 36.66 -11.20
C MET A 512 6.25 38.07 -11.54
N PRO A 513 7.03 38.70 -10.64
CA PRO A 513 7.56 40.02 -10.94
C PRO A 513 8.44 39.91 -12.20
N PRO A 514 8.18 40.71 -13.25
CA PRO A 514 9.09 40.74 -14.38
C PRO A 514 10.44 41.25 -13.89
N SER A 515 11.45 40.39 -14.06
CA SER A 515 12.86 40.71 -13.92
C SER A 515 13.22 42.06 -14.55
N HIS A 516 13.97 42.87 -13.80
CA HIS A 516 14.69 44.11 -14.17
C HIS A 516 14.49 44.67 -15.58
N VAL A 517 13.89 45.88 -15.71
CA VAL A 517 14.39 46.98 -16.58
C VAL A 517 13.87 48.34 -16.07
N THR A 518 14.80 49.12 -15.52
CA THR A 518 15.01 50.58 -15.55
C THR A 518 13.85 51.60 -15.52
N ASN A 519 13.92 52.47 -14.49
CA ASN A 519 13.52 53.88 -14.44
C ASN A 519 13.13 54.52 -15.79
N THR A 520 11.86 54.92 -15.92
CA THR A 520 11.52 56.18 -16.59
C THR A 520 10.26 56.79 -15.98
N ARG A 521 10.44 58.05 -15.56
CA ARG A 521 9.44 58.94 -14.97
C ARG A 521 8.57 59.46 -16.11
N ILE A 522 7.28 59.14 -16.16
CA ILE A 522 6.33 59.82 -17.06
C ILE A 522 5.15 60.34 -16.24
N THR A 523 5.03 61.66 -16.29
CA THR A 523 4.05 62.53 -15.69
C THR A 523 2.72 62.51 -16.44
N GLY A 524 1.61 62.42 -15.69
CA GLY A 524 0.36 63.14 -15.94
C GLY A 524 -0.51 62.72 -17.14
N THR A 525 -1.82 62.84 -16.92
CA THR A 525 -2.92 62.90 -17.90
C THR A 525 -3.34 61.59 -18.57
N ASN A 526 -4.39 60.94 -18.04
CA ASN A 526 -5.76 61.02 -18.60
C ASN A 526 -6.69 59.98 -17.97
N TYR A 527 -7.62 60.47 -17.14
CA TYR A 527 -8.89 59.82 -16.83
C TYR A 527 -9.76 59.84 -18.10
N GLN A 528 -10.26 58.68 -18.55
CA GLN A 528 -11.44 58.64 -19.43
C GLN A 528 -12.40 57.52 -19.02
N ASN A 529 -13.48 57.99 -18.39
CA ASN A 529 -14.85 57.49 -18.30
C ASN A 529 -15.23 56.29 -19.18
N TRP A 530 -15.78 55.26 -18.54
CA TRP A 530 -16.72 54.32 -19.16
C TRP A 530 -18.15 54.76 -18.82
N SER A 531 -18.75 55.54 -19.71
CA SER A 531 -20.20 55.72 -19.78
C SER A 531 -20.76 54.71 -20.79
N SER A 532 -21.71 53.89 -20.34
CA SER A 532 -22.57 53.07 -21.19
C SER A 532 -23.30 53.94 -22.24
N PRO A 533 -23.75 53.36 -23.37
CA PRO A 533 -25.20 53.39 -23.53
C PRO A 533 -25.85 52.15 -24.17
N ASP A 534 -27.12 52.04 -23.83
CA ASP A 534 -28.21 51.21 -24.32
C ASP A 534 -28.33 50.96 -25.83
N ARG A 535 -28.92 49.77 -26.09
CA ARG A 535 -30.01 49.48 -27.05
C ARG A 535 -30.18 50.45 -28.23
N ARG A 536 -29.65 50.06 -29.39
CA ARG A 536 -30.40 49.55 -30.56
C ARG A 536 -29.43 49.12 -31.65
#